data_AF-A0A385DL35-F1
#
_entry.id   AF-A0A385DL35-F1
#
_cell.length_a   1.000
_cell.length_b   1.000
_cell.length_c   1.000
_cell.angle_alpha   90.00
_cell.angle_beta   90.00
_cell.angle_gamma   90.00
#
_symmetry.space_group_name_H-M   'P 1'
#
loop_
_entity.id
_entity.type
_entity.pdbx_description
1 polymer ?
#
loop_
_entity_poly.entity_id
_entity_poly.type
_entity_poly.pdbx_seq_one_letter_code
_entity_poly.pdbx_strand_id
1 'polypeptide(L)' 'MTAVLHHHLTEGCLAPPDALRADQLWMLDPHREPPPTLTGPLRGEATRPDLHELCHWAAFTHQGNLASGRPISLA' A
#
# COMPACT_ATOMS: atom_id res chain seq x y z
N MET A 1 1.24 -2.68 -6.87
CA MET A 1 1.12 -2.63 -5.40
C MET A 1 0.65 -1.27 -4.88
N THR A 2 1.15 -0.13 -5.38
CA THR A 2 0.70 1.23 -4.98
C THR A 2 -0.82 1.45 -5.00
N ALA A 3 -1.55 0.72 -5.83
CA ALA A 3 -2.99 0.85 -5.97
C ALA A 3 -3.80 0.24 -4.79
N VAL A 4 -3.28 -0.78 -4.09
CA VAL A 4 -3.94 -1.35 -2.88
C VAL A 4 -3.72 -0.45 -1.67
N LEU A 5 -2.49 0.06 -1.49
CA LEU A 5 -2.22 1.14 -0.53
C LEU A 5 -3.13 2.36 -0.76
N HIS A 6 -3.26 2.81 -2.01
CA HIS A 6 -4.15 3.93 -2.34
C HIS A 6 -5.62 3.63 -1.99
N HIS A 7 -6.08 2.40 -2.21
CA HIS A 7 -7.40 1.95 -1.79
C HIS A 7 -7.56 2.03 -0.26
N HIS A 8 -6.60 1.54 0.52
CA HIS A 8 -6.64 1.65 1.98
C HIS A 8 -6.64 3.10 2.49
N LEU A 9 -5.95 4.01 1.80
CA LEU A 9 -5.93 5.44 2.12
C LEU A 9 -7.25 6.14 1.77
N THR A 10 -7.87 5.79 0.64
CA THR A 10 -9.00 6.54 0.07
C THR A 10 -10.35 5.96 0.46
N GLU A 11 -10.48 4.64 0.46
CA GLU A 11 -11.74 3.93 0.77
C GLU A 11 -11.73 3.37 2.20
N GLY A 12 -10.56 2.95 2.68
CA GLY A 12 -10.39 2.48 4.06
C GLY A 12 -10.27 3.59 5.11
N CYS A 13 -10.03 4.84 4.68
CA CYS A 13 -9.79 6.01 5.53
C CYS A 13 -8.75 5.76 6.64
N LEU A 14 -7.79 4.86 6.38
CA LEU A 14 -6.75 4.53 7.36
C LEU A 14 -5.73 5.66 7.43
N ALA A 15 -5.19 5.90 8.63
CA ALA A 15 -4.04 6.77 8.77
C ALA A 15 -2.86 6.19 7.94
N PRO A 16 -1.95 7.02 7.40
CA PRO A 16 -0.91 6.53 6.49
C PRO A 16 -0.07 5.34 7.02
N PRO A 17 0.32 5.30 8.31
CA PRO A 17 1.02 4.13 8.86
C PRO A 17 0.17 2.85 8.87
N ASP A 18 -1.13 2.98 9.14
CA ASP A 18 -2.06 1.85 9.21
C ASP A 18 -2.40 1.32 7.81
N ALA A 19 -2.56 2.21 6.84
CA ALA A 19 -2.75 1.85 5.44
C ALA A 19 -1.52 1.08 4.89
N LEU A 20 -0.32 1.55 5.23
CA LEU A 20 0.91 0.85 4.87
C LEU A 20 0.97 -0.53 5.54
N ARG A 21 0.69 -0.61 6.84
CA ARG A 21 0.70 -1.89 7.56
C ARG A 21 -0.33 -2.88 6.97
N ALA A 22 -1.52 -2.39 6.58
CA ALA A 22 -2.55 -3.21 5.96
C ALA A 22 -2.11 -3.74 4.59
N ASP A 23 -1.53 -2.88 3.74
CA ASP A 23 -1.00 -3.26 2.43
C ASP A 23 0.11 -4.32 2.55
N GLN A 24 1.02 -4.13 3.52
CA GLN A 24 2.10 -5.07 3.82
C GLN A 24 1.58 -6.44 4.26
N LEU A 25 0.60 -6.47 5.17
CA LEU A 25 -0.02 -7.72 5.62
C LEU A 25 -0.78 -8.42 4.49
N TRP A 26 -1.48 -7.66 3.65
CA TRP A 26 -2.19 -8.17 2.48
C TRP A 26 -1.22 -8.87 1.50
N MET A 27 -0.02 -8.34 1.27
CA MET A 27 0.95 -8.97 0.36
C MET A 27 1.59 -10.24 0.88
N LEU A 28 1.69 -10.38 2.21
CA LEU A 28 2.20 -11.58 2.86
C LEU A 28 1.17 -12.70 2.90
N ASP A 29 -0.10 -12.39 2.64
CA ASP A 29 -1.16 -13.39 2.58
C ASP A 29 -1.07 -14.18 1.25
N PRO A 30 -0.84 -15.52 1.30
CA PRO A 30 -0.82 -16.38 0.12
C PRO A 30 -2.20 -16.52 -0.54
N HIS A 31 -3.28 -16.19 0.17
CA HIS A 31 -4.66 -16.22 -0.30
C HIS A 31 -5.24 -14.82 -0.55
N ARG A 32 -4.38 -13.81 -0.66
CA ARG A 32 -4.81 -12.43 -0.86
C ARG A 32 -5.65 -12.29 -2.13
N GLU A 33 -6.76 -11.58 -1.99
CA GLU A 33 -7.60 -11.17 -3.11
C GLU A 33 -7.48 -9.65 -3.32
N PRO A 34 -7.33 -9.16 -4.55
CA PRO A 34 -7.32 -7.73 -4.82
C PRO A 34 -8.69 -7.11 -4.49
N PRO A 35 -8.73 -5.90 -3.88
CA PRO A 35 -9.96 -5.17 -3.65
C PRO A 35 -10.86 -5.10 -4.90
N PRO A 36 -12.18 -5.22 -4.76
CA PRO A 36 -13.10 -5.29 -5.90
C PRO A 36 -13.14 -4.00 -6.73
N THR A 37 -12.70 -2.87 -6.16
CA THR A 37 -12.60 -1.58 -6.86
C THR A 37 -11.38 -1.50 -7.78
N LEU A 38 -10.39 -2.39 -7.63
CA LEU A 38 -9.27 -2.52 -8.55
C LEU A 38 -9.67 -3.33 -9.78
N THR A 39 -9.62 -2.69 -10.94
CA THR A 39 -10.01 -3.28 -12.22
C THR A 39 -8.90 -3.16 -13.25
N GLY A 40 -9.01 -3.97 -14.32
CA GLY A 40 -8.09 -3.89 -15.47
C GLY A 40 -6.63 -4.17 -15.09
N PRO A 41 -5.66 -3.42 -15.67
CA PRO A 41 -4.23 -3.65 -15.46
C PRO A 41 -3.82 -3.60 -13.98
N LEU A 42 -4.47 -2.76 -13.18
CA LEU A 42 -4.16 -2.64 -11.75
C LEU A 42 -4.54 -3.89 -10.96
N ARG A 43 -5.61 -4.59 -11.37
CA ARG A 43 -5.96 -5.90 -10.83
C ARG A 43 -4.91 -6.94 -11.19
N GLY A 44 -4.44 -6.93 -12.44
CA GLY A 44 -3.36 -7.82 -12.88
C GLY A 44 -2.09 -7.64 -12.05
N GLU A 45 -1.67 -6.39 -11.83
CA GLU A 45 -0.52 -6.08 -10.97
C GLU A 45 -0.72 -6.49 -9.51
N ALA A 46 -1.95 -6.44 -8.99
CA ALA A 46 -2.27 -6.87 -7.63
C ALA A 46 -2.31 -8.41 -7.47
N THR A 47 -2.53 -9.15 -8.57
CA THR A 47 -2.53 -10.63 -8.56
C THR A 47 -1.15 -11.26 -8.76
N ARG A 48 -0.10 -10.44 -8.95
CA ARG A 48 1.26 -10.93 -9.19
C ARG A 48 1.76 -11.77 -8.01
N PRO A 49 2.32 -12.98 -8.23
CA PRO A 49 2.70 -13.89 -7.16
C PRO A 49 3.94 -13.42 -6.38
N ASP A 50 4.83 -12.67 -7.03
CA ASP A 50 6.11 -12.19 -6.50
C ASP A 50 6.01 -10.95 -5.60
N LEU A 51 4.79 -10.47 -5.31
CA LEU A 51 4.61 -9.26 -4.50
C LEU A 51 5.24 -9.36 -3.10
N HIS A 52 5.31 -10.55 -2.51
CA HIS A 52 5.93 -10.76 -1.20
C HIS A 52 7.46 -10.56 -1.19
N GLU A 53 8.10 -10.47 -2.35
CA GLU A 53 9.56 -10.29 -2.48
C GLU A 53 10.00 -8.90 -2.03
N LEU A 54 11.07 -8.84 -1.21
CA LEU A 54 11.61 -7.60 -0.63
C LEU A 54 11.93 -6.51 -1.66
N CYS A 55 12.30 -6.88 -2.89
CA CYS A 55 12.61 -5.93 -3.96
C CYS A 55 11.42 -5.03 -4.32
N HIS A 56 10.18 -5.52 -4.20
CA HIS A 56 8.97 -4.74 -4.50
C HIS A 56 8.62 -3.77 -3.36
N TRP A 57 9.18 -3.98 -2.17
CA TRP A 57 9.01 -3.14 -0.98
C TRP A 57 10.07 -2.04 -0.92
N ALA A 58 11.26 -2.29 -1.45
CA ALA A 58 12.37 -1.34 -1.44
C ALA A 58 12.00 0.01 -2.06
N ALA A 59 11.15 0.02 -3.09
CA ALA A 59 10.63 1.25 -3.69
C ALA A 59 9.83 2.12 -2.69
N PHE A 60 9.08 1.52 -1.76
CA PHE A 60 8.32 2.25 -0.75
C PHE A 60 9.22 2.87 0.32
N THR A 61 10.23 2.12 0.77
CA THR A 61 11.24 2.64 1.70
C THR A 61 12.02 3.79 1.07
N HIS A 62 12.28 3.71 -0.25
CA HIS A 62 13.03 4.74 -0.96
C HIS A 62 12.20 6.00 -1.27
N GLN A 63 10.87 5.87 -1.43
CA GLN A 63 9.96 7.00 -1.63
C GLN A 63 9.64 7.77 -0.34
N GLY A 64 10.10 7.28 0.81
CA GLY A 64 9.94 7.93 2.09
C GLY A 64 8.54 7.71 2.68
N ASN A 65 8.52 7.56 3.99
CA ASN A 65 7.34 7.57 4.82
C ASN A 65 6.36 8.68 4.36
N LEU A 66 5.16 8.28 3.91
CA LEU A 66 4.06 9.19 3.52
C LEU A 66 3.63 10.15 4.66
N ALA A 67 4.21 10.00 5.87
CA ALA A 67 4.00 10.86 7.02
C ALA A 67 4.98 12.07 7.14
N SER A 68 5.75 12.42 6.11
CA SER A 68 6.52 13.69 6.11
C SER A 68 5.66 14.88 5.63
N GLY A 69 4.53 15.11 6.31
CA GLY A 69 3.54 16.10 5.89
C GLY A 69 2.80 16.77 7.05
N ARG A 70 3.51 17.25 8.08
CA ARG A 70 3.01 18.31 8.97
C ARG A 70 4.18 19.07 9.59
N PRO A 71 4.41 20.35 9.28
CA PRO A 71 5.23 21.19 10.14
C PRO A 71 4.45 21.40 11.44
N ILE A 72 5.05 21.03 12.57
CA ILE A 72 4.55 21.42 13.89
C ILE A 72 4.86 22.91 14.01
N SER A 73 3.85 23.76 13.81
CA SER A 73 3.94 25.17 14.14
C SER A 73 3.95 25.29 15.67
N LEU A 74 5.14 25.50 16.24
CA LEU A 74 5.29 26.04 17.59
C LEU A 74 5.24 27.57 17.49
N ALA A 75 4.06 28.12 17.75
CA ALA A 75 3.85 29.52 18.09
C ALA A 75 3.01 29.55 19.37
#